data_AF-A0A7V8SJ04-F1
#
_entry.id   AF-A0A7V8SJ04-F1
#
_cell.length_a   1.000
_cell.length_b   1.000
_cell.length_c   1.000
_cell.angle_alpha   90.00
_cell.angle_beta   90.00
_cell.angle_gamma   90.00
#
_symmetry.space_group_name_H-M   'P 1'
#
loop_
_entity.id
_entity.type
_entity.pdbx_description
1 polymer ?
#
loop_
_entity_poly.entity_id
_entity_poly.type
_entity_poly.pdbx_seq_one_letter_code
_entity_poly.pdbx_strand_id
1 'polypeptide(L)'
;MNKWVTFTLHGEGANAIQKVNADVREVAMQMGYKPLYIFRYDGSNESDEALNARIDGITAAVKPGDIILYLYPVLNGFRFDKTFIGNLKARGCRFAISILD
;
A
#
# COMPACT_ATOMS: atom_id res chain seq x y z
N MET A 1 11.05 13.04 -8.18
CA MET A 1 10.07 12.68 -7.14
C MET A 1 8.88 12.02 -7.81
N ASN A 2 8.71 10.72 -7.64
CA ASN A 2 7.52 10.00 -8.09
C ASN A 2 6.41 10.09 -7.04
N LYS A 3 5.19 9.83 -7.48
CA LYS A 3 4.00 9.70 -6.64
C LYS A 3 3.48 8.27 -6.76
N TRP A 4 3.16 7.66 -5.64
CA TRP A 4 2.72 6.26 -5.56
C TRP A 4 1.36 6.19 -4.89
N VAL A 5 0.50 5.26 -5.29
CA VAL A 5 -0.78 4.99 -4.64
C VAL A 5 -0.89 3.51 -4.30
N THR A 6 -1.23 3.15 -3.07
CA THR A 6 -1.47 1.74 -2.74
C THR A 6 -2.78 1.26 -3.35
N PHE A 7 -2.79 0.03 -3.85
CA PHE A 7 -3.99 -0.61 -4.38
C PHE A 7 -4.06 -2.05 -3.89
N THR A 8 -5.10 -2.35 -3.10
CA THR A 8 -5.30 -3.69 -2.57
C THR A 8 -6.04 -4.55 -3.60
N LEU A 9 -5.40 -5.62 -4.04
CA LEU A 9 -6.00 -6.67 -4.85
C LEU A 9 -6.76 -7.61 -3.93
N HIS A 10 -8.09 -7.56 -4.01
CA HIS A 10 -8.98 -8.50 -3.35
C HIS A 10 -9.21 -9.73 -4.24
N GLY A 11 -9.32 -10.91 -3.64
CA GLY A 11 -9.87 -12.09 -4.33
C GLY A 11 -11.34 -11.93 -4.69
N GLU A 12 -11.97 -12.97 -5.23
CA GLU A 12 -13.39 -12.92 -5.60
C GLU A 12 -14.29 -12.57 -4.41
N GLY A 13 -15.14 -11.54 -4.57
CA GLY A 13 -16.12 -11.09 -3.58
C GLY A 13 -16.35 -9.58 -3.62
N ALA A 14 -17.60 -9.14 -3.57
CA ALA A 14 -17.93 -7.71 -3.55
C ALA A 14 -17.66 -7.11 -2.16
N ASN A 15 -16.69 -6.19 -2.06
CA ASN A 15 -16.45 -5.39 -0.86
C ASN A 15 -16.52 -3.89 -1.22
N ALA A 16 -17.27 -3.09 -0.48
CA ALA A 16 -17.37 -1.64 -0.67
C ALA A 16 -15.97 -0.97 -0.64
N ILE A 17 -15.07 -1.45 0.22
CA ILE A 17 -13.69 -0.94 0.31
C ILE A 17 -12.93 -1.20 -1.00
N GLN A 18 -13.15 -2.33 -1.69
CA GLN A 18 -12.51 -2.62 -2.96
C GLN A 18 -12.92 -1.62 -4.05
N LYS A 19 -14.20 -1.24 -4.11
CA LYS A 19 -14.68 -0.25 -5.09
C LYS A 19 -14.06 1.12 -4.83
N VAL A 20 -14.08 1.59 -3.59
CA VAL A 20 -13.49 2.88 -3.23
C VAL A 20 -11.99 2.89 -3.51
N ASN A 21 -11.28 1.81 -3.16
CA ASN A 21 -9.84 1.67 -3.43
C ASN A 21 -9.54 1.72 -4.93
N ALA A 22 -10.37 1.04 -5.76
CA ALA A 22 -10.25 1.08 -7.21
C ALA A 22 -10.49 2.48 -7.79
N ASP A 23 -11.52 3.19 -7.32
CA ASP A 23 -11.87 4.53 -7.81
C ASP A 23 -10.78 5.56 -7.48
N VAL A 24 -10.29 5.55 -6.23
CA VAL A 24 -9.20 6.44 -5.82
C VAL A 24 -7.93 6.14 -6.60
N ARG A 25 -7.60 4.85 -6.82
CA ARG A 25 -6.46 4.45 -7.64
C ARG A 25 -6.60 4.94 -9.08
N GLU A 26 -7.77 4.80 -9.70
CA GLU A 26 -8.01 5.24 -11.08
C GLU A 26 -7.76 6.75 -11.23
N VAL A 27 -8.35 7.56 -10.36
CA VAL A 27 -8.14 9.02 -10.37
C VAL A 27 -6.68 9.36 -10.10
N ALA A 28 -6.03 8.72 -9.12
CA ALA A 28 -4.62 8.95 -8.83
C ALA A 28 -3.73 8.63 -10.04
N MET A 29 -4.02 7.55 -10.78
CA MET A 29 -3.28 7.20 -11.99
C MET A 29 -3.44 8.24 -13.10
N GLN A 30 -4.64 8.80 -13.27
CA GLN A 30 -4.86 9.94 -14.19
C GLN A 30 -4.04 11.17 -13.79
N MET A 31 -3.75 11.33 -12.49
CA MET A 31 -2.87 12.39 -11.95
C MET A 31 -1.37 12.03 -11.98
N GLY A 32 -0.98 10.93 -12.64
CA GLY A 32 0.40 10.49 -12.80
C GLY A 32 0.98 9.74 -11.58
N TYR A 33 0.14 9.23 -10.68
CA TYR A 33 0.58 8.31 -9.63
C TYR A 33 0.82 6.92 -10.22
N LYS A 34 1.79 6.19 -9.65
CA LYS A 34 2.10 4.80 -9.98
C LYS A 34 1.51 3.88 -8.90
N PRO A 35 0.83 2.78 -9.28
CA PRO A 35 0.25 1.88 -8.29
C PRO A 35 1.32 1.03 -7.59
N LEU A 36 1.16 0.85 -6.28
CA LEU A 36 1.82 -0.17 -5.46
C LEU A 36 0.79 -1.26 -5.18
N TYR A 37 0.90 -2.37 -5.89
CA TYR A 37 -0.04 -3.49 -5.79
C TYR A 37 0.22 -4.28 -4.51
N ILE A 38 -0.82 -4.46 -3.70
CA ILE A 38 -0.79 -5.22 -2.45
C ILE A 38 -1.84 -6.32 -2.55
N PHE A 39 -1.44 -7.58 -2.50
CA PHE A 39 -2.40 -8.68 -2.49
C PHE A 39 -2.99 -8.85 -1.09
N ARG A 40 -4.30 -9.10 -0.98
CA ARG A 40 -4.94 -9.42 0.31
C ARG A 40 -4.65 -10.87 0.70
N TYR A 41 -4.19 -11.09 1.94
CA TYR A 41 -3.87 -12.42 2.46
C TYR A 41 -4.01 -12.47 3.99
N ASP A 42 -4.02 -13.69 4.54
CA ASP A 42 -3.88 -13.92 5.97
C ASP A 42 -2.39 -13.90 6.36
N GLY A 43 -1.96 -12.79 6.98
CA GLY A 43 -0.58 -12.59 7.44
C GLY A 43 -0.33 -13.00 8.89
N SER A 44 -1.27 -13.69 9.55
CA SER A 44 -1.19 -14.02 10.99
C SER A 44 0.05 -14.83 11.37
N ASN A 45 0.51 -15.73 10.50
CA ASN A 45 1.67 -16.60 10.74
C ASN A 45 2.92 -16.21 9.93
N GLU A 46 2.92 -15.04 9.27
CA GLU A 46 4.07 -14.60 8.49
C GLU A 46 5.21 -14.15 9.43
N SER A 47 6.45 -14.55 9.15
CA SER A 47 7.60 -14.06 9.93
C SER A 47 7.88 -12.58 9.61
N ASP A 48 8.57 -11.88 10.50
CA ASP A 48 8.93 -10.48 10.26
C ASP A 48 9.87 -10.35 9.06
N GLU A 49 10.77 -11.31 8.84
CA GLU A 49 11.67 -11.36 7.68
C GLU A 49 10.89 -11.50 6.37
N ALA A 50 9.89 -12.39 6.34
CA ALA A 50 9.04 -12.59 5.17
C ALA A 50 8.18 -11.34 4.87
N LEU A 51 7.62 -10.72 5.90
CA LEU A 51 6.88 -9.46 5.77
C LEU A 51 7.76 -8.33 5.22
N ASN A 52 8.97 -8.17 5.75
CA ASN A 52 9.92 -7.17 5.26
C ASN A 52 10.31 -7.43 3.80
N ALA A 53 10.67 -8.66 3.45
CA ALA A 53 11.02 -9.03 2.08
C ALA A 53 9.85 -8.78 1.09
N ARG A 54 8.61 -9.05 1.50
CA ARG A 54 7.41 -8.73 0.71
C ARG A 54 7.27 -7.22 0.51
N ILE A 55 7.39 -6.43 1.57
CA ILE A 55 7.31 -4.97 1.50
C ILE A 55 8.41 -4.44 0.56
N ASP A 56 9.63 -4.95 0.67
CA ASP A 56 10.74 -4.58 -0.21
C ASP A 56 10.44 -4.91 -1.67
N GLY A 57 9.87 -6.09 -1.95
CA GLY A 57 9.41 -6.45 -3.30
C GLY A 57 8.35 -5.49 -3.86
N ILE A 58 7.33 -5.17 -3.07
CA ILE A 58 6.26 -4.23 -3.46
C ILE A 58 6.84 -2.84 -3.75
N THR A 59 7.85 -2.43 -2.99
CA THR A 59 8.37 -1.06 -2.98
C THR A 59 9.75 -0.93 -3.63
N ALA A 60 10.19 -1.92 -4.39
CA ALA A 60 11.54 -1.98 -4.97
C ALA A 60 11.89 -0.78 -5.85
N ALA A 61 10.89 -0.16 -6.49
CA ALA A 61 11.07 1.01 -7.34
C ALA A 61 10.93 2.36 -6.60
N VAL A 62 10.52 2.36 -5.32
CA VAL A 62 10.30 3.56 -4.53
C VAL A 62 11.65 4.12 -4.07
N LYS A 63 11.86 5.42 -4.26
CA LYS A 63 13.12 6.10 -3.90
C LYS A 63 12.91 7.08 -2.74
N PRO A 64 13.97 7.40 -1.97
CA PRO A 64 13.91 8.46 -0.97
C PRO A 64 13.34 9.77 -1.54
N GLY A 65 12.47 10.42 -0.78
CA GLY A 65 11.80 11.67 -1.17
C GLY A 65 10.51 11.51 -1.98
N ASP A 66 10.20 10.30 -2.47
CA ASP A 66 8.92 10.00 -3.15
C ASP A 66 7.72 10.13 -2.20
N ILE A 67 6.53 10.35 -2.76
CA ILE A 67 5.28 10.50 -2.03
C ILE A 67 4.42 9.25 -2.22
N ILE A 68 3.85 8.76 -1.12
CA ILE A 68 2.95 7.61 -1.10
C ILE A 68 1.58 8.08 -0.62
N LEU A 69 0.57 7.99 -1.49
CA LEU A 69 -0.83 7.99 -1.12
C LEU A 69 -1.18 6.59 -0.63
N TYR A 70 -1.28 6.46 0.70
CA TYR A 70 -1.58 5.21 1.37
C TYR A 70 -3.07 5.13 1.66
N LEU A 71 -3.77 4.23 0.99
CA LEU A 71 -5.18 3.93 1.22
C LEU A 71 -5.27 2.98 2.42
N TYR A 72 -5.62 3.52 3.58
CA TYR A 72 -5.68 2.81 4.86
C TYR A 72 -7.12 2.41 5.19
N PRO A 73 -7.36 1.19 5.71
CA PRO A 73 -6.39 0.09 5.84
C PRO A 73 -6.22 -0.68 4.51
N VAL A 74 -5.08 -1.35 4.33
CA VAL A 74 -4.89 -2.28 3.17
C VAL A 74 -5.48 -3.66 3.41
N LEU A 75 -6.04 -3.91 4.61
CA LEU A 75 -6.77 -5.12 5.02
C LEU A 75 -5.93 -6.40 5.10
N ASN A 76 -4.63 -6.26 5.41
CA ASN A 76 -3.70 -7.36 5.76
C ASN A 76 -3.31 -7.36 7.26
N GLY A 77 -4.11 -6.67 8.09
CA GLY A 77 -3.89 -6.52 9.52
C GLY A 77 -2.94 -5.36 9.88
N PHE A 78 -3.12 -4.83 11.08
CA PHE A 78 -2.39 -3.65 11.57
C PHE A 78 -0.87 -3.80 11.52
N ARG A 79 -0.33 -5.02 11.73
CA ARG A 79 1.11 -5.28 11.62
C ARG A 79 1.64 -4.93 10.22
N PHE A 80 0.90 -5.28 9.17
CA PHE A 80 1.28 -4.95 7.81
C PHE A 80 1.31 -3.43 7.60
N ASP A 81 0.22 -2.73 7.94
CA ASP A 81 0.12 -1.27 7.75
C ASP A 81 1.25 -0.53 8.49
N LYS A 82 1.50 -0.90 9.75
CA LYS A 82 2.56 -0.31 10.57
C LYS A 82 3.95 -0.54 9.97
N THR A 83 4.26 -1.77 9.57
CA THR A 83 5.58 -2.11 9.01
C THR A 83 5.79 -1.45 7.65
N PHE A 84 4.76 -1.42 6.79
CA PHE A 84 4.85 -0.78 5.47
C PHE A 84 5.17 0.71 5.60
N ILE A 85 4.41 1.44 6.42
CA ILE A 85 4.62 2.87 6.65
C ILE A 85 5.97 3.10 7.33
N GLY A 86 6.30 2.32 8.37
CA GLY A 86 7.57 2.43 9.10
C GLY A 86 8.79 2.28 8.19
N ASN A 87 8.83 1.21 7.39
CA ASN A 87 9.96 0.94 6.49
C ASN A 87 10.15 2.04 5.45
N LEU A 88 9.06 2.59 4.90
CA LEU A 88 9.17 3.65 3.89
C LEU A 88 9.46 5.02 4.48
N LYS A 89 8.99 5.31 5.69
CA LYS A 89 9.41 6.48 6.46
C LYS A 89 10.90 6.42 6.76
N ALA A 90 11.42 5.26 7.17
CA ALA A 90 12.86 5.05 7.39
C ALA A 90 13.68 5.22 6.10
N ARG A 91 13.11 4.86 4.94
CA ARG A 91 13.70 5.11 3.61
C ARG A 91 13.56 6.57 3.12
N GLY A 92 13.03 7.48 3.93
CA GLY A 92 12.91 8.90 3.59
C GLY A 92 11.72 9.25 2.69
N CYS A 93 10.70 8.40 2.61
CA CYS A 93 9.47 8.68 1.86
C CYS A 93 8.52 9.58 2.66
N ARG A 94 7.64 10.28 1.94
CA ARG A 94 6.54 11.09 2.51
C ARG A 94 5.21 10.40 2.28
N PHE A 95 4.26 10.63 3.18
CA PHE A 95 2.97 9.96 3.17
C PHE A 95 1.82 10.97 3.15
N ALA A 96 0.81 10.67 2.34
CA ALA A 96 -0.55 11.16 2.48
C ALA A 96 -1.42 9.93 2.77
N ILE A 97 -2.19 9.94 3.86
CA ILE A 97 -3.00 8.78 4.26
C ILE A 97 -4.46 9.12 4.01
N SER A 98 -5.13 8.30 3.21
CA SER A 98 -6.59 8.36 3.01
C SER A 98 -7.22 7.26 3.85
N ILE A 99 -8.05 7.66 4.81
CA ILE A 99 -8.77 6.77 5.73
C ILE A 99 -10.05 6.33 5.03
N LEU A 100 -10.20 5.03 4.76
CA LEU A 100 -11.34 4.44 4.07
C LEU A 100 -12.34 3.76 5.03
N ASP A 101 -11.88 3.40 6.23
CA ASP A 101 -12.63 2.77 7.33
C ASP A 101 -12.06 3.26 8.68
#